data_AF-X0T6T0-F1
#
_entry.id   AF-X0T6T0-F1
#
_cell.length_a   1.000
_cell.length_b   1.000
_cell.length_c   1.000
_cell.angle_alpha   90.00
_cell.angle_beta   90.00
_cell.angle_gamma   90.00
#
_symmetry.space_group_name_H-M   'P 1'
#
loop_
_entity.id
_entity.type
_entity.pdbx_description
1 polymer ?
#
loop_
_entity_poly.entity_id
_entity_poly.type
_entity_poly.pdbx_seq_one_letter_code
_entity_poly.pdbx_strand_id
1 'polypeptide(L)'
;EYKSGWKITDIFPIHSVGIMTGQDKLTIQDTPQKVAEIVEDLILLPEAHFRKKHNLVKDKRQWALKKAVYDLKDHGLNRNMTKSELQHQIARNVVSILYRPFDKRYTFYTGKSRGFHERPRGKAMKHMIKGDNLGLIISRNSRPAPWRDIQITEEIIELGVMATRPGNNAPIFPLFLFKETKNGFIRKVNFSKEFKRFIEEKFSANNKPSAKDIVFYIYAMLHSKEYRKRYENFLKIDFPRIPFSRRSDLFYELREIGRELIDLHLMKSERLSEHNVRLLGNGNDTCITIKRLHYTSNNRIRINEKQYFEGVPRKVYEFYIG
;
A
#
# COMPACT_ATOMS: atom_id res chain seq x y z
N GLU A 1 7.09 21.53 -22.48
CA GLU A 1 5.92 20.62 -22.37
C GLU A 1 5.77 20.00 -20.97
N TYR A 2 6.59 19.05 -20.51
CA TYR A 2 6.40 18.34 -19.22
C TYR A 2 6.06 19.23 -18.00
N LYS A 3 6.70 20.40 -17.88
CA LYS A 3 6.47 21.36 -16.79
C LYS A 3 5.05 21.95 -16.76
N SER A 4 4.31 21.95 -17.88
CA SER A 4 2.91 22.42 -17.92
C SER A 4 1.93 21.41 -17.33
N GLY A 5 2.37 20.17 -17.06
CA GLY A 5 1.58 19.19 -16.32
C GLY A 5 1.57 19.46 -14.82
N TRP A 6 0.54 18.96 -14.15
CA TRP A 6 0.35 19.08 -12.70
C TRP A 6 1.26 18.08 -11.97
N LYS A 7 2.16 18.58 -11.12
CA LYS A 7 2.98 17.70 -10.28
C LYS A 7 2.08 16.97 -9.29
N ILE A 8 2.31 15.68 -9.08
CA ILE A 8 1.43 14.87 -8.22
C ILE A 8 1.30 15.44 -6.79
N THR A 9 2.35 16.06 -6.26
CA THR A 9 2.35 16.71 -4.93
C THR A 9 1.51 17.99 -4.89
N ASP A 10 1.32 18.63 -6.04
CA ASP A 10 0.52 19.86 -6.18
C ASP A 10 -0.96 19.49 -6.41
N ILE A 11 -1.23 18.30 -6.94
CA ILE A 11 -2.57 17.70 -6.96
C ILE A 11 -2.95 17.27 -5.54
N PHE A 12 -2.12 16.44 -4.90
CA PHE A 12 -2.37 15.80 -3.60
C PHE A 12 -1.46 16.35 -2.49
N PRO A 13 -1.87 17.42 -1.80
CA PRO A 13 -1.02 18.08 -0.79
C PRO A 13 -0.75 17.21 0.44
N ILE A 14 -1.66 16.30 0.80
CA ILE A 14 -1.43 15.35 1.90
C ILE A 14 -0.91 14.04 1.33
N HIS A 15 0.34 13.72 1.66
CA HIS A 15 0.97 12.46 1.34
C HIS A 15 2.05 12.14 2.38
N SER A 16 2.45 10.88 2.46
CA SER A 16 3.56 10.48 3.32
C SER A 16 4.18 9.20 2.82
N VAL A 17 5.46 8.99 3.14
CA VAL A 17 6.08 7.66 3.05
C VAL A 17 5.36 6.67 3.97
N GLY A 18 5.62 5.37 3.78
CA GLY A 18 5.01 4.33 4.60
C GLY A 18 5.42 4.32 6.07
N ILE A 19 4.72 3.47 6.82
CA ILE A 19 4.96 3.20 8.24
C ILE A 19 6.36 2.63 8.41
N MET A 20 7.12 3.23 9.31
CA MET A 20 8.39 2.66 9.78
C MET A 20 8.09 1.92 11.08
N THR A 21 8.23 0.61 11.06
CA THR A 21 7.89 -0.22 12.22
C THR A 21 8.98 -0.18 13.28
N GLY A 22 10.24 -0.20 12.86
CA GLY A 22 11.40 -0.50 13.70
C GLY A 22 11.55 -2.00 14.00
N GLN A 23 10.48 -2.80 13.99
CA GLN A 23 10.51 -4.24 14.28
C GLN A 23 9.44 -5.04 13.52
N ASP A 24 9.58 -5.13 12.20
CA ASP A 24 8.64 -5.84 11.30
C ASP A 24 8.21 -7.21 11.85
N LYS A 25 9.15 -8.03 12.31
CA LYS A 25 8.89 -9.40 12.82
C LYS A 25 7.86 -9.46 13.95
N LEU A 26 7.65 -8.37 14.69
CA LEU A 26 6.65 -8.29 15.74
C LEU A 26 5.41 -7.50 15.29
N THR A 27 5.61 -6.45 14.51
CA THR A 27 4.54 -5.49 14.23
C THR A 27 3.76 -5.79 12.96
N ILE A 28 4.30 -6.60 12.04
CA ILE A 28 3.65 -6.97 10.78
C ILE A 28 3.60 -8.50 10.68
N GLN A 29 2.40 -9.04 10.48
CA GLN A 29 2.17 -10.48 10.38
C GLN A 29 1.28 -10.83 9.20
N ASP A 30 1.37 -12.08 8.74
CA ASP A 30 0.61 -12.56 7.59
C ASP A 30 -0.89 -12.74 7.89
N THR A 31 -1.27 -12.84 9.17
CA THR A 31 -2.67 -13.00 9.59
C THR A 31 -3.03 -12.03 10.73
N PRO A 32 -4.30 -11.60 10.82
CA PRO A 32 -4.77 -10.79 11.95
C PRO A 32 -4.56 -11.47 13.30
N GLN A 33 -4.72 -12.79 13.36
CA GLN A 33 -4.60 -13.58 14.58
C GLN A 33 -3.18 -13.52 15.14
N LYS A 34 -2.15 -13.65 14.29
CA LYS A 34 -0.75 -13.52 14.71
C LYS A 34 -0.45 -12.13 15.27
N VAL A 35 -1.02 -11.07 14.66
CA VAL A 35 -0.91 -9.70 15.22
C VAL A 35 -1.55 -9.66 16.60
N ALA A 36 -2.76 -10.21 16.73
CA ALA A 36 -3.50 -10.20 17.98
C ALA A 36 -2.76 -10.95 19.10
N GLU A 37 -2.20 -12.12 18.80
CA GLU A 37 -1.38 -12.91 19.74
C GLU A 37 -0.17 -12.12 20.24
N ILE A 38 0.55 -11.43 19.35
CA ILE A 38 1.71 -10.61 19.74
C ILE A 38 1.27 -9.45 20.63
N VAL A 39 0.16 -8.78 20.30
CA VAL A 39 -0.35 -7.65 21.09
C VAL A 39 -0.87 -8.13 22.45
N GLU A 40 -1.55 -9.28 22.51
CA GLU A 40 -1.99 -9.91 23.76
C GLU A 40 -0.78 -10.28 24.63
N ASP A 41 0.24 -10.92 24.03
CA ASP A 41 1.48 -11.26 24.73
C ASP A 41 2.21 -10.02 25.27
N LEU A 42 2.24 -8.91 24.52
CA LEU A 42 2.84 -7.64 24.98
C LEU A 42 2.14 -7.08 26.23
N ILE A 43 0.85 -7.37 26.40
CA ILE A 43 0.06 -6.88 27.54
C ILE A 43 0.11 -7.85 28.73
N LEU A 44 0.07 -9.16 28.46
CA LEU A 44 -0.12 -10.19 29.49
C LEU A 44 1.18 -10.85 29.96
N LEU A 45 2.19 -11.00 29.09
CA LEU A 45 3.41 -11.70 29.48
C LEU A 45 4.40 -10.77 30.20
N PRO A 46 5.10 -11.27 31.23
CA PRO A 46 6.31 -10.62 31.73
C PRO A 46 7.33 -10.44 30.60
N GLU A 47 8.11 -9.35 30.65
CA GLU A 47 9.08 -9.00 29.61
C GLU A 47 10.04 -10.16 29.25
N ALA A 48 10.57 -10.87 30.25
CA ALA A 48 11.46 -12.01 30.01
C ALA A 48 10.79 -13.14 29.21
N HIS A 49 9.52 -13.45 29.50
CA HIS A 49 8.75 -14.46 28.79
C HIS A 49 8.42 -14.02 27.38
N PHE A 50 8.02 -12.75 27.20
CA PHE A 50 7.78 -12.18 25.87
C PHE A 50 9.04 -12.28 25.00
N ARG A 51 10.19 -11.85 25.53
CA ARG A 51 11.46 -11.88 24.80
C ARG A 51 11.86 -13.29 24.37
N LYS A 52 11.69 -14.27 25.26
CA LYS A 52 11.96 -15.69 24.97
C LYS A 52 11.00 -16.23 23.91
N LYS A 53 9.69 -16.03 24.06
CA LYS A 53 8.66 -16.55 23.14
C LYS A 53 8.85 -16.01 21.71
N HIS A 54 9.15 -14.72 21.58
CA HIS A 54 9.24 -14.04 20.29
C HIS A 54 10.68 -13.87 19.78
N ASN A 55 11.66 -14.54 20.40
CA ASN A 55 13.08 -14.47 20.04
C ASN A 55 13.62 -13.02 19.95
N LEU A 56 13.17 -12.14 20.85
CA LEU A 56 13.58 -10.74 20.90
C LEU A 56 14.84 -10.58 21.78
N VAL A 57 16.01 -10.71 21.16
CA VAL A 57 17.31 -10.64 21.84
C VAL A 57 17.61 -9.25 22.40
N LYS A 58 17.39 -8.20 21.61
CA LYS A 58 17.68 -6.82 21.99
C LYS A 58 16.72 -5.81 21.38
N ASP A 59 16.60 -4.68 22.05
CA ASP A 59 15.90 -3.52 21.53
C ASP A 59 16.73 -2.83 20.44
N LYS A 60 16.07 -2.05 19.60
CA LYS A 60 16.71 -1.25 18.56
C LYS A 60 16.73 0.22 18.98
N ARG A 61 17.63 1.01 18.39
CA ARG A 61 17.82 2.43 18.77
C ARG A 61 16.50 3.21 18.81
N GLN A 62 15.62 2.99 17.85
CA GLN A 62 14.37 3.74 17.70
C GLN A 62 13.11 2.95 18.08
N TRP A 63 13.23 1.64 18.36
CA TRP A 63 12.13 0.78 18.81
C TRP A 63 12.54 -0.03 20.04
N ALA A 64 11.76 0.07 21.11
CA ALA A 64 12.03 -0.59 22.39
C ALA A 64 10.77 -1.24 22.94
N LEU A 65 10.92 -2.42 23.55
CA LEU A 65 9.79 -3.23 24.02
C LEU A 65 8.92 -2.45 25.02
N LYS A 66 9.55 -1.79 25.99
CA LYS A 66 8.86 -0.96 27.00
C LYS A 66 8.03 0.17 26.38
N LYS A 67 8.48 0.75 25.26
CA LYS A 67 7.76 1.81 24.55
C LYS A 67 6.55 1.26 23.80
N ALA A 68 6.69 0.09 23.17
CA ALA A 68 5.57 -0.60 22.52
C ALA A 68 4.49 -0.97 23.53
N VAL A 69 4.86 -1.55 24.69
CA VAL A 69 3.92 -1.87 25.76
C VAL A 69 3.24 -0.62 26.31
N TYR A 70 4.00 0.46 26.54
CA TYR A 70 3.43 1.73 27.02
C TYR A 70 2.42 2.32 26.02
N ASP A 71 2.74 2.31 24.72
CA ASP A 71 1.83 2.79 23.67
C ASP A 71 0.53 1.98 23.64
N LEU A 72 0.61 0.64 23.68
CA LEU A 72 -0.57 -0.21 23.71
C LEU A 72 -1.45 0.03 24.95
N LYS A 73 -0.84 0.29 26.11
CA LYS A 73 -1.57 0.65 27.35
C LYS A 73 -2.22 2.01 27.28
N ASP A 74 -1.52 3.00 26.75
CA ASP A 74 -2.06 4.35 26.50
C ASP A 74 -3.21 4.32 25.48
N HIS A 75 -3.17 3.35 24.56
CA HIS A 75 -4.25 3.04 23.61
C HIS A 75 -5.40 2.21 24.23
N GLY A 76 -5.39 2.05 25.56
CA GLY A 76 -6.48 1.48 26.35
C GLY A 76 -6.41 -0.02 26.60
N LEU A 77 -5.36 -0.73 26.14
CA LEU A 77 -5.21 -2.16 26.42
C LEU A 77 -4.64 -2.37 27.83
N ASN A 78 -5.27 -3.21 28.65
CA ASN A 78 -4.79 -3.44 30.00
C ASN A 78 -4.98 -4.90 30.46
N ARG A 79 -4.16 -5.31 31.44
CA ARG A 79 -4.15 -6.69 31.96
C ARG A 79 -5.36 -7.05 32.84
N ASN A 80 -6.15 -6.07 33.26
CA ASN A 80 -7.33 -6.27 34.10
C ASN A 80 -8.60 -6.49 33.26
N MET A 81 -8.53 -6.33 31.93
CA MET A 81 -9.61 -6.66 31.02
C MET A 81 -9.86 -8.17 31.03
N THR A 82 -11.11 -8.56 30.85
CA THR A 82 -11.41 -9.95 30.50
C THR A 82 -10.76 -10.29 29.16
N LYS A 83 -10.49 -11.58 28.94
CA LYS A 83 -9.90 -12.06 27.68
C LYS A 83 -10.73 -11.63 26.46
N SER A 84 -12.05 -11.68 26.57
CA SER A 84 -12.98 -11.29 25.50
C SER A 84 -12.87 -9.79 25.18
N GLU A 85 -12.86 -8.92 26.20
CA GLU A 85 -12.73 -7.48 26.00
C GLU A 85 -11.39 -7.10 25.37
N LEU A 86 -10.29 -7.70 25.85
CA LEU A 86 -8.96 -7.48 25.31
C LEU A 86 -8.90 -7.88 23.83
N GLN A 87 -9.36 -9.09 23.49
CA GLN A 87 -9.37 -9.58 22.12
C GLN A 87 -10.27 -8.73 21.20
N HIS A 88 -11.42 -8.29 21.69
CA HIS A 88 -12.31 -7.40 20.94
C HIS A 88 -11.65 -6.04 20.65
N GLN A 89 -11.02 -5.42 21.66
CA GLN A 89 -10.32 -4.14 21.47
C GLN A 89 -9.10 -4.28 20.56
N ILE A 90 -8.38 -5.41 20.65
CA ILE A 90 -7.29 -5.72 19.74
C ILE A 90 -7.78 -5.80 18.30
N ALA A 91 -8.79 -6.64 18.04
CA ALA A 91 -9.33 -6.86 16.71
C ALA A 91 -9.79 -5.57 16.02
N ARG A 92 -10.36 -4.62 16.76
CA ARG A 92 -10.79 -3.31 16.25
C ARG A 92 -9.66 -2.41 15.74
N ASN A 93 -8.43 -2.68 16.16
CA ASN A 93 -7.25 -1.87 15.82
C ASN A 93 -6.23 -2.64 14.95
N VAL A 94 -6.51 -3.91 14.66
CA VAL A 94 -5.79 -4.66 13.63
C VAL A 94 -6.29 -4.22 12.26
N VAL A 95 -5.37 -3.79 11.41
CA VAL A 95 -5.65 -3.25 10.08
C VAL A 95 -4.77 -3.93 9.04
N SER A 96 -5.25 -3.96 7.80
CA SER A 96 -4.47 -4.39 6.64
C SER A 96 -3.38 -3.38 6.33
N ILE A 97 -2.21 -3.88 5.94
CA ILE A 97 -1.07 -3.08 5.47
C ILE A 97 -0.51 -3.73 4.20
N LEU A 98 -0.28 -2.92 3.17
CA LEU A 98 0.48 -3.36 2.00
C LEU A 98 1.97 -3.33 2.34
N TYR A 99 2.56 -4.50 2.53
CA TYR A 99 3.96 -4.64 2.91
C TYR A 99 4.87 -4.45 1.69
N ARG A 100 4.58 -5.14 0.59
CA ARG A 100 5.26 -5.05 -0.72
C ARG A 100 4.19 -5.12 -1.81
N PRO A 101 4.50 -4.95 -3.11
CA PRO A 101 3.47 -5.01 -4.15
C PRO A 101 2.76 -6.36 -4.11
N PHE A 102 1.44 -6.32 -3.95
CA PHE A 102 0.54 -7.48 -3.77
C PHE A 102 0.79 -8.36 -2.53
N ASP A 103 1.68 -7.96 -1.63
CA ASP A 103 1.91 -8.63 -0.33
C ASP A 103 1.12 -7.88 0.75
N LYS A 104 -0.15 -8.26 0.90
CA LYS A 104 -1.04 -7.74 1.93
C LYS A 104 -0.81 -8.51 3.22
N ARG A 105 -0.53 -7.77 4.29
CA ARG A 105 -0.30 -8.26 5.65
C ARG A 105 -1.16 -7.49 6.65
N TYR A 106 -0.91 -7.70 7.93
CA TYR A 106 -1.67 -7.09 9.01
C TYR A 106 -0.74 -6.47 10.07
N THR A 107 -1.22 -5.40 10.70
CA THR A 107 -0.55 -4.73 11.81
C THR A 107 -1.59 -4.21 12.80
N PHE A 108 -1.18 -3.99 14.05
CA PHE A 108 -1.92 -3.16 14.98
C PHE A 108 -1.53 -1.69 14.75
N TYR A 109 -2.47 -0.75 14.73
CA TYR A 109 -2.16 0.66 14.47
C TYR A 109 -2.67 1.60 15.58
N THR A 110 -1.74 2.19 16.34
CA THR A 110 -2.02 3.22 17.36
C THR A 110 -1.98 4.64 16.79
N GLY A 111 -1.15 4.87 15.76
CA GLY A 111 -0.85 6.21 15.27
C GLY A 111 0.13 7.01 16.13
N LYS A 112 0.63 6.45 17.24
CA LYS A 112 1.62 7.09 18.11
C LYS A 112 3.05 6.77 17.67
N SER A 113 3.89 7.81 17.56
CA SER A 113 5.30 7.62 17.20
C SER A 113 6.11 7.12 18.39
N ARG A 114 7.18 6.36 18.11
CA ARG A 114 8.06 5.74 19.11
C ARG A 114 7.30 4.82 20.08
N GLY A 115 6.29 4.14 19.59
CA GLY A 115 5.44 3.22 20.34
C GLY A 115 5.48 1.82 19.74
N PHE A 116 4.31 1.26 19.44
CA PHE A 116 4.19 -0.02 18.70
C PHE A 116 4.89 0.07 17.35
N HIS A 117 4.72 1.21 16.65
CA HIS A 117 5.52 1.59 15.48
C HIS A 117 6.52 2.70 15.83
N GLU A 118 7.69 2.66 15.19
CA GLU A 118 8.65 3.77 15.28
C GLU A 118 8.07 5.08 14.72
N ARG A 119 7.52 5.04 13.49
CA ARG A 119 6.85 6.17 12.83
C ARG A 119 5.61 5.69 12.07
N PRO A 120 4.40 5.85 12.63
CA PRO A 120 3.15 5.40 12.00
C PRO A 120 2.62 6.35 10.92
N ARG A 121 3.23 7.54 10.73
CA ARG A 121 2.87 8.47 9.64
C ARG A 121 1.38 8.87 9.62
N GLY A 122 0.81 9.11 10.80
CA GLY A 122 -0.61 9.42 10.98
C GLY A 122 -1.15 10.65 10.24
N LYS A 123 -0.30 11.52 9.67
CA LYS A 123 -0.75 12.58 8.76
C LYS A 123 -1.43 12.03 7.49
N ALA A 124 -0.96 10.89 6.97
CA ALA A 124 -1.55 10.24 5.78
C ALA A 124 -2.25 8.93 6.14
N MET A 125 -1.63 8.05 6.93
CA MET A 125 -2.12 6.68 7.17
C MET A 125 -3.50 6.62 7.83
N LYS A 126 -3.83 7.57 8.72
CA LYS A 126 -5.15 7.62 9.34
C LYS A 126 -6.29 7.72 8.33
N HIS A 127 -6.02 8.29 7.15
CA HIS A 127 -7.02 8.46 6.10
C HIS A 127 -7.25 7.18 5.29
N MET A 128 -6.36 6.20 5.38
CA MET A 128 -6.53 4.88 4.75
C MET A 128 -7.23 3.87 5.68
N ILE A 129 -7.30 4.14 6.99
CA ILE A 129 -7.89 3.21 7.98
C ILE A 129 -9.40 3.42 8.15
N LYS A 130 -9.90 4.64 7.94
CA LYS A 130 -11.24 5.07 8.40
C LYS A 130 -12.39 4.82 7.40
N GLY A 131 -12.14 4.22 6.24
CA GLY A 131 -13.19 3.90 5.26
C GLY A 131 -12.65 3.59 3.86
N ASP A 132 -13.57 3.37 2.90
CA ASP A 132 -13.23 3.17 1.48
C ASP A 132 -12.43 4.37 0.94
N ASN A 133 -11.15 4.15 0.70
CA ASN A 133 -10.24 5.16 0.20
C ASN A 133 -9.22 4.54 -0.76
N LEU A 134 -8.90 5.28 -1.81
CA LEU A 134 -7.86 4.91 -2.76
C LEU A 134 -6.57 5.66 -2.42
N GLY A 135 -5.45 4.96 -2.37
CA GLY A 135 -4.14 5.53 -2.17
C GLY A 135 -3.23 5.25 -3.37
N LEU A 136 -2.80 6.30 -4.05
CA LEU A 136 -1.77 6.18 -5.08
C LEU A 136 -0.40 6.05 -4.42
N ILE A 137 0.35 5.01 -4.71
CA ILE A 137 1.73 4.81 -4.27
C ILE A 137 2.62 5.19 -5.43
N ILE A 138 3.43 6.24 -5.28
CA ILE A 138 4.22 6.79 -6.39
C ILE A 138 5.62 7.17 -5.91
N SER A 139 6.66 6.54 -6.46
CA SER A 139 8.04 6.91 -6.11
C SER A 139 8.43 8.27 -6.67
N ARG A 140 9.21 9.02 -5.87
CA ARG A 140 9.76 10.31 -6.29
C ARG A 140 10.82 10.18 -7.37
N ASN A 141 11.63 9.14 -7.34
CA ASN A 141 12.72 8.94 -8.27
C ASN A 141 12.96 7.44 -8.45
N SER A 142 13.63 7.08 -9.55
CA SER A 142 13.90 5.68 -9.88
C SER A 142 15.35 5.33 -10.16
N ARG A 143 16.28 6.26 -9.96
CA ARG A 143 17.69 6.04 -10.32
C ARG A 143 18.29 4.81 -9.62
N PRO A 144 19.10 4.01 -10.35
CA PRO A 144 19.46 4.13 -11.77
C PRO A 144 18.44 3.50 -12.75
N ALA A 145 17.38 2.87 -12.25
CA ALA A 145 16.40 2.14 -13.07
C ALA A 145 15.41 3.05 -13.82
N PRO A 146 14.76 2.56 -14.88
CA PRO A 146 13.59 3.20 -15.49
C PRO A 146 12.45 3.34 -14.47
N TRP A 147 11.71 4.43 -14.54
CA TRP A 147 10.61 4.70 -13.62
C TRP A 147 9.39 3.83 -13.95
N ARG A 148 8.97 2.99 -12.99
CA ARG A 148 7.79 2.10 -13.10
C ARG A 148 7.01 1.97 -11.80
N ASP A 149 7.37 2.75 -10.80
CA ASP A 149 6.94 2.62 -9.42
C ASP A 149 5.63 3.35 -9.17
N ILE A 150 4.57 2.73 -9.66
CA ILE A 150 3.22 3.14 -9.36
C ILE A 150 2.35 1.94 -9.00
N GLN A 151 1.63 2.07 -7.90
CA GLN A 151 0.61 1.11 -7.48
C GLN A 151 -0.58 1.83 -6.86
N ILE A 152 -1.71 1.15 -6.80
CA ILE A 152 -2.89 1.58 -6.08
C ILE A 152 -3.10 0.64 -4.89
N THR A 153 -3.61 1.17 -3.80
CA THR A 153 -3.97 0.37 -2.62
C THR A 153 -5.18 0.98 -1.92
N GLU A 154 -5.90 0.16 -1.17
CA GLU A 154 -6.91 0.61 -0.20
C GLU A 154 -6.36 0.59 1.23
N GLU A 155 -5.10 0.15 1.38
CA GLU A 155 -4.47 -0.10 2.67
C GLU A 155 -3.49 1.01 3.06
N ILE A 156 -3.12 1.07 4.34
CA ILE A 156 -1.88 1.72 4.75
C ILE A 156 -0.68 0.98 4.13
N ILE A 157 0.47 1.65 4.03
CA ILE A 157 1.67 1.07 3.41
C ILE A 157 2.83 1.03 4.40
N GLU A 158 3.70 0.02 4.27
CA GLU A 158 5.00 -0.01 4.93
C GLU A 158 6.00 0.89 4.19
N LEU A 159 7.02 1.43 4.89
CA LEU A 159 8.01 2.35 4.31
C LEU A 159 8.65 1.80 3.03
N GLY A 160 8.98 0.52 3.03
CA GLY A 160 9.59 -0.20 1.93
C GLY A 160 8.62 -0.83 0.94
N VAL A 161 7.37 -0.35 0.84
CA VAL A 161 6.36 -0.91 -0.08
C VAL A 161 6.82 -1.04 -1.53
N MET A 162 7.74 -0.17 -1.97
CA MET A 162 8.39 -0.20 -3.28
C MET A 162 9.92 -0.33 -3.17
N ALA A 163 10.46 -0.92 -2.10
CA ALA A 163 11.90 -0.99 -1.86
C ALA A 163 12.63 -2.00 -2.79
N THR A 164 12.38 -1.94 -4.09
CA THR A 164 13.13 -2.64 -5.15
C THR A 164 14.57 -2.13 -5.27
N ARG A 165 14.85 -0.94 -4.70
CA ARG A 165 16.15 -0.29 -4.70
C ARG A 165 16.41 0.51 -3.42
N PRO A 166 17.69 0.68 -3.02
CA PRO A 166 18.05 1.45 -1.84
C PRO A 166 17.49 2.87 -1.87
N GLY A 167 16.88 3.30 -0.76
CA GLY A 167 16.37 4.67 -0.60
C GLY A 167 15.02 4.96 -1.27
N ASN A 168 14.41 3.98 -1.96
CA ASN A 168 13.07 4.15 -2.51
C ASN A 168 11.99 4.00 -1.44
N ASN A 169 11.57 5.13 -0.89
CA ASN A 169 10.46 5.22 0.04
C ASN A 169 9.26 5.85 -0.68
N ALA A 170 8.55 5.06 -1.48
CA ALA A 170 7.40 5.56 -2.25
C ALA A 170 6.32 6.10 -1.30
N PRO A 171 5.95 7.39 -1.39
CA PRO A 171 4.81 7.89 -0.64
C PRO A 171 3.48 7.39 -1.19
N ILE A 172 2.51 7.33 -0.28
CA ILE A 172 1.09 7.19 -0.59
C ILE A 172 0.42 8.56 -0.63
N PHE A 173 -0.47 8.74 -1.60
CA PHE A 173 -1.32 9.91 -1.79
C PHE A 173 -2.79 9.47 -1.65
N PRO A 174 -3.39 9.60 -0.44
CA PRO A 174 -4.80 9.27 -0.22
C PRO A 174 -5.72 10.16 -1.06
N LEU A 175 -6.76 9.59 -1.67
CA LEU A 175 -7.76 10.35 -2.44
C LEU A 175 -8.64 11.20 -1.52
N PHE A 176 -9.08 10.62 -0.41
CA PHE A 176 -9.91 11.27 0.58
C PHE A 176 -9.16 11.53 1.89
N LEU A 177 -9.53 12.62 2.55
CA LEU A 177 -9.13 13.01 3.89
C LEU A 177 -10.35 12.93 4.80
N PHE A 178 -10.19 12.24 5.90
CA PHE A 178 -11.20 12.04 6.93
C PHE A 178 -10.86 12.86 8.18
N LYS A 179 -11.81 13.67 8.64
CA LYS A 179 -11.73 14.41 9.91
C LYS A 179 -12.82 13.88 10.85
N GLU A 180 -12.42 13.44 12.04
CA GLU A 180 -13.35 13.04 13.10
C GLU A 180 -14.19 14.24 13.56
N THR A 181 -15.47 13.98 13.80
CA THR A 181 -16.44 14.90 14.39
C THR A 181 -17.25 14.16 15.47
N LYS A 182 -18.03 14.90 16.27
CA LYS A 182 -18.90 14.30 17.30
C LYS A 182 -19.88 13.27 16.72
N ASN A 183 -20.29 13.43 15.45
CA ASN A 183 -21.32 12.61 14.81
C ASN A 183 -20.74 11.68 13.71
N GLY A 184 -19.43 11.39 13.74
CA GLY A 184 -18.78 10.52 12.77
C GLY A 184 -17.58 11.18 12.08
N PHE A 185 -17.60 11.23 10.74
CA PHE A 185 -16.47 11.72 9.95
C PHE A 185 -16.92 12.63 8.82
N ILE A 186 -16.16 13.71 8.61
CA ILE A 186 -16.26 14.52 7.39
C ILE A 186 -15.20 14.02 6.40
N ARG A 187 -15.66 13.63 5.21
CA ARG A 187 -14.82 13.24 4.08
C ARG A 187 -14.60 14.41 3.13
N LYS A 188 -13.34 14.72 2.80
CA LYS A 188 -12.95 15.76 1.83
C LYS A 188 -11.96 15.19 0.82
N VAL A 189 -12.06 15.59 -0.44
CA VAL A 189 -11.07 15.21 -1.47
C VAL A 189 -9.73 15.90 -1.20
N ASN A 190 -8.63 15.13 -1.24
CA ASN A 190 -7.25 15.58 -1.10
C ASN A 190 -6.73 16.25 -2.38
N PHE A 191 -7.49 17.20 -2.92
CA PHE A 191 -7.03 18.05 -4.01
C PHE A 191 -6.71 19.44 -3.48
N SER A 192 -5.62 20.04 -3.97
CA SER A 192 -5.32 21.46 -3.72
C SER A 192 -6.42 22.37 -4.25
N LYS A 193 -6.49 23.59 -3.74
CA LYS A 193 -7.52 24.57 -4.17
C LYS A 193 -7.33 24.93 -5.64
N GLU A 194 -6.08 25.09 -6.04
CA GLU A 194 -5.65 25.44 -7.39
C GLU A 194 -6.00 24.33 -8.38
N PHE A 195 -5.76 23.07 -8.00
CA PHE A 195 -6.12 21.94 -8.86
C PHE A 195 -7.64 21.77 -9.00
N LYS A 196 -8.41 21.99 -7.92
CA LYS A 196 -9.89 21.95 -8.01
C LYS A 196 -10.43 22.99 -8.98
N ARG A 197 -9.95 24.23 -8.88
CA ARG A 197 -10.32 25.30 -9.81
C ARG A 197 -9.96 24.94 -11.25
N PHE A 198 -8.78 24.39 -11.47
CA PHE A 198 -8.38 23.92 -12.80
C PHE A 198 -9.33 22.86 -13.38
N ILE A 199 -9.76 21.88 -12.58
CA ILE A 199 -10.74 20.87 -13.03
C ILE A 199 -12.10 21.52 -13.33
N GLU A 200 -12.53 22.49 -12.52
CA GLU A 200 -13.78 23.22 -12.71
C GLU A 200 -13.79 24.09 -13.98
N GLU A 201 -12.68 24.73 -14.30
CA GLU A 201 -12.53 25.51 -15.53
C GLU A 201 -12.38 24.62 -16.77
N LYS A 202 -11.76 23.45 -16.61
CA LYS A 202 -11.44 22.55 -17.72
C LYS A 202 -12.64 21.73 -18.20
N PHE A 203 -13.49 21.29 -17.28
CA PHE A 203 -14.61 20.41 -17.57
C PHE A 203 -15.93 21.16 -17.37
N SER A 204 -16.83 21.07 -18.36
CA SER A 204 -18.16 21.65 -18.25
C SER A 204 -18.95 21.02 -17.10
N ALA A 205 -19.92 21.75 -16.55
CA ALA A 205 -20.70 21.29 -15.40
C ALA A 205 -21.40 19.94 -15.64
N ASN A 206 -21.91 19.72 -16.87
CA ASN A 206 -22.61 18.49 -17.25
C ASN A 206 -21.68 17.30 -17.51
N ASN A 207 -20.37 17.51 -17.55
CA ASN A 207 -19.37 16.48 -17.79
C ASN A 207 -18.19 16.65 -16.82
N LYS A 208 -18.48 16.96 -15.55
CA LYS A 208 -17.46 17.12 -14.51
C LYS A 208 -17.04 15.75 -13.99
N PRO A 209 -15.74 15.41 -14.04
CA PRO A 209 -15.26 14.11 -13.57
C PRO A 209 -15.35 13.99 -12.05
N SER A 210 -15.60 12.78 -11.57
CA SER A 210 -15.53 12.46 -10.15
C SER A 210 -14.09 12.52 -9.63
N ALA A 211 -13.90 12.57 -8.31
CA ALA A 211 -12.55 12.48 -7.74
C ALA A 211 -11.86 11.13 -8.06
N LYS A 212 -12.63 10.04 -8.12
CA LYS A 212 -12.14 8.71 -8.53
C LYS A 212 -11.75 8.72 -10.02
N ASP A 213 -12.53 9.38 -10.88
CA ASP A 213 -12.24 9.51 -12.32
C ASP A 213 -10.88 10.17 -12.58
N ILE A 214 -10.53 11.20 -11.80
CA ILE A 214 -9.22 11.85 -11.86
C ILE A 214 -8.11 10.86 -11.48
N VAL A 215 -8.29 10.06 -10.43
CA VAL A 215 -7.31 9.03 -10.02
C VAL A 215 -7.15 7.98 -11.12
N PHE A 216 -8.26 7.53 -11.72
CA PHE A 216 -8.25 6.58 -12.81
C PHE A 216 -7.44 7.12 -14.00
N TYR A 217 -7.73 8.35 -14.44
CA TYR A 217 -6.98 9.02 -15.49
C TYR A 217 -5.48 9.13 -15.17
N ILE A 218 -5.12 9.58 -13.95
CA ILE A 218 -3.72 9.66 -13.51
C ILE A 218 -3.06 8.28 -13.58
N TYR A 219 -3.76 7.25 -13.16
CA TYR A 219 -3.24 5.88 -13.16
C TYR A 219 -2.96 5.37 -14.58
N ALA A 220 -3.89 5.58 -15.52
CA ALA A 220 -3.70 5.25 -16.92
C ALA A 220 -2.52 6.00 -17.54
N MET A 221 -2.44 7.32 -17.32
CA MET A 221 -1.34 8.15 -17.81
C MET A 221 0.02 7.67 -17.31
N LEU A 222 0.10 7.32 -16.02
CA LEU A 222 1.34 6.83 -15.40
C LEU A 222 1.68 5.40 -15.78
N HIS A 223 0.76 4.64 -16.40
CA HIS A 223 1.03 3.32 -17.01
C HIS A 223 1.29 3.37 -18.52
N SER A 224 1.03 4.49 -19.20
CA SER A 224 1.35 4.65 -20.63
C SER A 224 2.85 4.51 -20.89
N LYS A 225 3.20 3.65 -21.85
CA LYS A 225 4.57 3.44 -22.31
C LYS A 225 5.12 4.69 -22.99
N GLU A 226 4.28 5.36 -23.78
CA GLU A 226 4.60 6.59 -24.49
C GLU A 226 4.91 7.71 -23.51
N TYR A 227 4.08 7.89 -22.46
CA TYR A 227 4.33 8.88 -21.40
C TYR A 227 5.65 8.59 -20.67
N ARG A 228 5.84 7.34 -20.21
CA ARG A 228 7.06 6.94 -19.49
C ARG A 228 8.32 7.13 -20.34
N LYS A 229 8.28 6.76 -21.62
CA LYS A 229 9.40 6.90 -22.56
C LYS A 229 9.69 8.38 -22.87
N ARG A 230 8.67 9.18 -23.17
CA ARG A 230 8.82 10.61 -23.52
C ARG A 230 9.41 11.43 -22.37
N TYR A 231 9.07 11.10 -21.14
CA TYR A 231 9.46 11.88 -19.95
C TYR A 231 10.42 11.15 -19.00
N GLU A 232 11.07 10.08 -19.47
CA GLU A 232 11.94 9.20 -18.66
C GLU A 232 12.96 9.97 -17.82
N ASN A 233 13.65 10.94 -18.42
CA ASN A 233 14.68 11.74 -17.75
C ASN A 233 14.13 12.56 -16.57
N PHE A 234 12.87 13.00 -16.64
CA PHE A 234 12.22 13.72 -15.55
C PHE A 234 11.70 12.78 -14.47
N LEU A 235 11.08 11.65 -14.88
CA LEU A 235 10.54 10.66 -13.96
C LEU A 235 11.63 9.98 -13.10
N LYS A 236 12.84 9.85 -13.64
CA LYS A 236 13.99 9.32 -12.90
C LYS A 236 14.42 10.19 -11.72
N ILE A 237 14.11 11.50 -11.71
CA ILE A 237 14.73 12.46 -10.79
C ILE A 237 13.77 13.13 -9.81
N ASP A 238 12.50 13.26 -10.17
CA ASP A 238 11.48 13.89 -9.33
C ASP A 238 10.09 13.34 -9.66
N PHE A 239 9.12 13.69 -8.82
CA PHE A 239 7.75 13.20 -8.98
C PHE A 239 7.15 13.48 -10.37
N PRO A 240 6.26 12.59 -10.85
CA PRO A 240 5.59 12.77 -12.12
C PRO A 240 4.77 14.06 -12.18
N ARG A 241 4.69 14.62 -13.39
CA ARG A 241 3.75 15.68 -13.77
C ARG A 241 2.73 15.13 -14.75
N ILE A 242 1.46 15.30 -14.43
CA ILE A 242 0.35 14.74 -15.20
C ILE A 242 -0.13 15.79 -16.21
N PRO A 243 0.02 15.55 -17.52
CA PRO A 243 -0.63 16.37 -18.52
C PRO A 243 -2.13 16.05 -18.51
N PHE A 244 -2.95 17.06 -18.72
CA PHE A 244 -4.39 16.90 -18.86
C PHE A 244 -4.80 17.31 -20.27
N SER A 245 -5.21 16.33 -21.07
CA SER A 245 -5.61 16.50 -22.48
C SER A 245 -6.62 17.65 -22.65
N ARG A 246 -6.50 18.45 -23.72
CA ARG A 246 -7.55 19.43 -24.09
C ARG A 246 -8.83 18.77 -24.57
N ARG A 247 -8.70 17.54 -25.08
CA ARG A 247 -9.77 16.67 -25.57
C ARG A 247 -10.42 15.94 -24.39
N SER A 248 -11.69 16.28 -24.12
CA SER A 248 -12.46 15.70 -23.00
C SER A 248 -12.78 14.22 -23.24
N ASP A 249 -13.13 13.86 -24.46
CA ASP A 249 -13.30 12.47 -24.93
C ASP A 249 -12.10 11.59 -24.56
N LEU A 250 -10.88 12.03 -24.89
CA LEU A 250 -9.66 11.28 -24.55
C LEU A 250 -9.44 11.14 -23.04
N PHE A 251 -9.88 12.12 -22.23
CA PHE A 251 -9.83 11.99 -20.78
C PHE A 251 -10.71 10.82 -20.30
N TYR A 252 -11.93 10.71 -20.81
CA TYR A 252 -12.86 9.66 -20.42
C TYR A 252 -12.43 8.26 -20.91
N GLU A 253 -11.89 8.16 -22.12
CA GLU A 253 -11.29 6.91 -22.61
C GLU A 253 -10.15 6.41 -21.71
N LEU A 254 -9.21 7.31 -21.38
CA LEU A 254 -8.10 6.97 -20.47
C LEU A 254 -8.58 6.69 -19.05
N ARG A 255 -9.63 7.37 -18.60
CA ARG A 255 -10.26 7.10 -17.30
C ARG A 255 -10.83 5.67 -17.24
N GLU A 256 -11.46 5.17 -18.29
CA GLU A 256 -11.97 3.79 -18.29
C GLU A 256 -10.82 2.76 -18.23
N ILE A 257 -9.75 2.96 -19.01
CA ILE A 257 -8.55 2.11 -18.94
C ILE A 257 -7.95 2.15 -17.53
N GLY A 258 -7.89 3.34 -16.93
CA GLY A 258 -7.37 3.53 -15.59
C GLY A 258 -8.19 2.85 -14.51
N ARG A 259 -9.53 2.87 -14.64
CA ARG A 259 -10.46 2.16 -13.76
C ARG A 259 -10.21 0.66 -13.82
N GLU A 260 -10.15 0.10 -15.02
CA GLU A 260 -9.89 -1.32 -15.22
C GLU A 260 -8.53 -1.77 -14.65
N LEU A 261 -7.47 -0.99 -14.88
CA LEU A 261 -6.15 -1.25 -14.30
C LEU A 261 -6.17 -1.22 -12.77
N ILE A 262 -6.93 -0.30 -12.17
CA ILE A 262 -7.08 -0.22 -10.72
C ILE A 262 -7.83 -1.43 -10.19
N ASP A 263 -8.94 -1.83 -10.81
CA ASP A 263 -9.72 -3.00 -10.39
C ASP A 263 -8.88 -4.28 -10.48
N LEU A 264 -8.05 -4.43 -11.52
CA LEU A 264 -7.08 -5.52 -11.64
C LEU A 264 -6.04 -5.49 -10.51
N HIS A 265 -5.42 -4.34 -10.24
CA HIS A 265 -4.36 -4.22 -9.23
C HIS A 265 -4.85 -4.22 -7.78
N LEU A 266 -6.15 -3.97 -7.55
CA LEU A 266 -6.82 -4.16 -6.26
C LEU A 266 -7.35 -5.58 -6.06
N MET A 267 -7.12 -6.47 -7.03
CA MET A 267 -7.62 -7.85 -7.02
C MET A 267 -9.16 -7.97 -7.00
N LYS A 268 -9.86 -7.02 -7.66
CA LYS A 268 -11.33 -6.92 -7.69
C LYS A 268 -11.96 -7.26 -9.04
N SER A 269 -11.16 -7.29 -10.12
CA SER A 269 -11.66 -7.59 -11.46
C SER A 269 -11.96 -9.08 -11.63
N GLU A 270 -13.13 -9.40 -12.19
CA GLU A 270 -13.52 -10.77 -12.56
C GLU A 270 -12.56 -11.39 -13.58
N ARG A 271 -11.90 -10.55 -14.40
CA ARG A 271 -10.90 -10.95 -15.39
C ARG A 271 -9.69 -11.66 -14.80
N LEU A 272 -9.46 -11.55 -13.49
CA LEU A 272 -8.38 -12.29 -12.82
C LEU A 272 -8.57 -13.80 -12.90
N SER A 273 -9.80 -14.27 -13.07
CA SER A 273 -10.11 -15.69 -13.28
C SER A 273 -9.87 -16.15 -14.73
N GLU A 274 -9.67 -15.22 -15.67
CA GLU A 274 -9.47 -15.50 -17.11
C GLU A 274 -8.01 -15.86 -17.41
N HIS A 275 -7.51 -16.94 -16.80
CA HIS A 275 -6.16 -17.42 -17.07
C HIS A 275 -6.07 -18.95 -17.16
N ASN A 276 -5.09 -19.44 -17.91
CA ASN A 276 -4.78 -20.87 -18.02
C ASN A 276 -3.68 -21.33 -17.06
N VAL A 277 -3.30 -20.49 -16.09
CA VAL A 277 -2.28 -20.83 -15.10
C VAL A 277 -2.83 -21.86 -14.11
N ARG A 278 -2.09 -22.96 -13.91
CA ARG A 278 -2.47 -24.04 -12.99
C ARG A 278 -1.34 -24.36 -12.04
N LEU A 279 -1.64 -24.52 -10.76
CA LEU A 279 -0.70 -25.12 -9.81
C LEU A 279 -0.74 -26.64 -9.99
N LEU A 280 0.40 -27.26 -10.23
CA LEU A 280 0.54 -28.71 -10.43
C LEU A 280 1.67 -29.26 -9.57
N GLY A 281 1.68 -30.59 -9.41
CA GLY A 281 2.69 -31.35 -8.68
C GLY A 281 2.18 -31.95 -7.37
N ASN A 282 3.04 -32.71 -6.68
CA ASN A 282 2.64 -33.47 -5.50
C ASN A 282 2.90 -32.66 -4.22
N GLY A 283 1.90 -31.99 -3.68
CA GLY A 283 2.04 -31.19 -2.46
C GLY A 283 0.72 -30.81 -1.82
N ASN A 284 0.81 -30.14 -0.67
CA ASN A 284 -0.36 -29.52 -0.05
C ASN A 284 -0.59 -28.16 -0.71
N ASP A 285 -1.69 -28.00 -1.44
CA ASP A 285 -2.03 -26.76 -2.13
C ASP A 285 -2.57 -25.67 -1.19
N THR A 286 -2.90 -26.03 0.05
CA THR A 286 -3.32 -25.08 1.11
C THR A 286 -2.17 -24.57 1.97
N CYS A 287 -1.02 -25.26 1.97
CA CYS A 287 0.16 -24.89 2.75
C CYS A 287 1.43 -25.06 1.91
N ILE A 288 1.65 -24.11 1.00
CA ILE A 288 2.77 -24.14 0.07
C ILE A 288 4.00 -23.51 0.72
N THR A 289 5.07 -24.30 0.84
CA THR A 289 6.39 -23.74 1.18
C THR A 289 7.11 -23.37 -0.11
N ILE A 290 7.40 -22.08 -0.27
CA ILE A 290 8.23 -21.58 -1.37
C ILE A 290 9.70 -21.67 -0.94
N LYS A 291 10.49 -22.46 -1.67
CA LYS A 291 11.94 -22.58 -1.43
C LYS A 291 12.75 -21.76 -2.43
N ARG A 292 12.40 -21.86 -3.72
CA ARG A 292 13.09 -21.15 -4.81
C ARG A 292 12.14 -20.96 -5.97
N LEU A 293 12.03 -19.72 -6.45
CA LEU A 293 11.35 -19.41 -7.70
C LEU A 293 12.30 -19.63 -8.88
N HIS A 294 11.90 -20.47 -9.82
CA HIS A 294 12.67 -20.73 -11.04
C HIS A 294 11.76 -20.86 -12.24
N TYR A 295 11.90 -19.95 -13.21
CA TYR A 295 11.23 -20.03 -14.49
C TYR A 295 11.94 -21.01 -15.41
N THR A 296 11.18 -21.90 -16.04
CA THR A 296 11.69 -22.96 -16.92
C THR A 296 11.34 -22.68 -18.38
N SER A 297 12.03 -23.33 -19.32
CA SER A 297 11.77 -23.21 -20.77
C SER A 297 10.35 -23.62 -21.18
N ASN A 298 9.64 -24.40 -20.36
CA ASN A 298 8.31 -24.92 -20.65
C ASN A 298 7.18 -24.03 -20.11
N ASN A 299 7.41 -22.72 -19.96
CA ASN A 299 6.44 -21.77 -19.39
C ASN A 299 5.95 -22.14 -17.98
N ARG A 300 6.86 -22.64 -17.14
CA ARG A 300 6.55 -23.00 -15.73
C ARG A 300 7.37 -22.19 -14.74
N ILE A 301 6.76 -21.85 -13.60
CA ILE A 301 7.46 -21.34 -12.41
C ILE A 301 7.48 -22.45 -11.36
N ARG A 302 8.66 -23.03 -11.10
CA ARG A 302 8.84 -23.93 -9.95
C ARG A 302 8.92 -23.10 -8.68
N ILE A 303 8.21 -23.52 -7.64
CA ILE A 303 8.17 -22.85 -6.33
C ILE A 303 8.84 -23.67 -5.23
N ASN A 304 8.88 -25.00 -5.41
CA ASN A 304 9.67 -25.95 -4.62
C ASN A 304 10.00 -27.19 -5.48
N GLU A 305 10.55 -28.23 -4.85
CA GLU A 305 10.91 -29.47 -5.55
C GLU A 305 9.71 -30.19 -6.17
N LYS A 306 8.52 -30.08 -5.53
CA LYS A 306 7.35 -30.89 -5.82
C LYS A 306 6.24 -30.17 -6.60
N GLN A 307 6.16 -28.84 -6.53
CA GLN A 307 5.07 -28.03 -7.09
C GLN A 307 5.60 -26.94 -8.04
N TYR A 308 4.80 -26.61 -9.05
CA TYR A 308 5.05 -25.56 -10.02
C TYR A 308 3.76 -24.97 -10.58
N PHE A 309 3.81 -23.71 -11.02
CA PHE A 309 2.76 -23.10 -11.85
C PHE A 309 3.05 -23.39 -13.32
N GLU A 310 2.08 -23.94 -14.04
CA GLU A 310 2.12 -24.19 -15.48
C GLU A 310 1.37 -23.13 -16.27
N GLY A 311 1.75 -22.93 -17.54
CA GLY A 311 1.03 -22.03 -18.45
C GLY A 311 1.33 -20.56 -18.21
N VAL A 312 2.46 -20.24 -17.56
CA VAL A 312 2.87 -18.86 -17.26
C VAL A 312 3.67 -18.29 -18.43
N PRO A 313 3.11 -17.37 -19.24
CA PRO A 313 3.81 -16.83 -20.38
C PRO A 313 5.06 -16.06 -19.94
N ARG A 314 6.15 -16.15 -20.70
CA ARG A 314 7.42 -15.48 -20.38
C ARG A 314 7.26 -13.98 -20.15
N LYS A 315 6.45 -13.32 -20.99
CA LYS A 315 6.14 -11.89 -20.85
C LYS A 315 5.48 -11.50 -19.52
N VAL A 316 4.75 -12.43 -18.89
CA VAL A 316 4.13 -12.22 -17.57
C VAL A 316 5.18 -12.37 -16.47
N TYR A 317 6.03 -13.39 -16.57
CA TYR A 317 7.14 -13.57 -15.63
C TYR A 317 8.15 -12.41 -15.66
N GLU A 318 8.40 -11.86 -16.85
CA GLU A 318 9.29 -10.71 -17.07
C GLU A 318 8.57 -9.36 -16.85
N PHE A 319 7.32 -9.34 -16.40
CA PHE A 319 6.62 -8.11 -16.06
C PHE A 319 7.04 -7.63 -14.67
N TYR A 320 7.72 -6.48 -14.62
CA TYR A 320 8.22 -5.89 -13.38
C TYR A 320 7.27 -4.82 -12.84
N ILE A 321 7.04 -4.86 -11.52
CA ILE A 321 6.36 -3.83 -10.74
C ILE A 321 7.34 -3.29 -9.71
N GLY A 322 7.54 -1.97 -9.74
CA GLY A 322 8.57 -1.29 -8.94
C GLY A 322 9.99 -1.50 -9.43
#